data_AF-A0A2C9M2G0-F1
#
_entry.id   AF-A0A2C9M2G0-F1
#
_cell.length_a   1.000
_cell.length_b   1.000
_cell.length_c   1.000
_cell.angle_alpha   90.00
_cell.angle_beta   90.00
_cell.angle_gamma   90.00
#
_symmetry.space_group_name_H-M   'P 1'
#
loop_
_entity.id
_entity.type
_entity.pdbx_description
1 polymer ?
#
loop_
_entity_poly.entity_id
_entity_poly.type
_entity_poly.pdbx_seq_one_letter_code
_entity_poly.pdbx_strand_id
1 'polypeptide(L)'
;VLLAMEQEDFCDFEVQFEIAHNFINAHIGGFELYSMSSLKYAAFDPLFVLHHANVDRIWAIWQALQKLRNKPYLTANCAQGLMQIQLSPYNLTDGINRYSNTKGHSEPSQVFDYRPNFNYDYDNLDFNGLTVSQLFKLLEKGKARDRVFVGFKLHSLGQSVVTKVQICRDFNNLFQNDLDQL
;
A
#
# COMPACT_ATOMS: atom_id res chain seq x y z
N VAL A 1 -3.39 6.42 -4.77
CA VAL A 1 -3.13 5.10 -5.42
C VAL A 1 -2.46 5.22 -6.79
N LEU A 2 -2.97 5.98 -7.77
CA LEU A 2 -2.35 6.08 -9.10
C LEU A 2 -0.87 6.50 -9.06
N LEU A 3 -0.50 7.48 -8.23
CA LEU A 3 0.90 7.89 -8.05
C LEU A 3 1.80 6.74 -7.57
N ALA A 4 1.30 5.86 -6.69
CA ALA A 4 2.02 4.67 -6.26
C ALA A 4 2.20 3.67 -7.42
N MET A 5 1.17 3.48 -8.24
CA MET A 5 1.24 2.61 -9.42
C MET A 5 2.26 3.10 -10.46
N GLU A 6 2.55 4.40 -10.53
CA GLU A 6 3.59 4.96 -11.40
C GLU A 6 5.01 4.55 -10.98
N GLN A 7 5.22 4.21 -9.71
CA GLN A 7 6.56 3.92 -9.18
C GLN A 7 7.08 2.58 -9.69
N GLU A 8 8.37 2.58 -10.01
CA GLU A 8 9.05 1.44 -10.64
C GLU A 8 9.97 0.68 -9.68
N ASP A 9 10.37 1.30 -8.58
CA ASP A 9 11.03 0.65 -7.45
C ASP A 9 9.99 0.26 -6.38
N PHE A 10 10.24 -0.85 -5.68
CA PHE A 10 9.33 -1.34 -4.64
C PHE A 10 9.21 -0.36 -3.48
N CYS A 11 10.31 0.26 -3.02
CA CYS A 11 10.26 1.14 -1.86
C CYS A 11 9.58 2.47 -2.17
N ASP A 12 9.76 3.00 -3.39
CA ASP A 12 9.02 4.19 -3.82
C ASP A 12 7.51 3.90 -3.93
N PHE A 13 7.16 2.71 -4.45
CA PHE A 13 5.78 2.23 -4.47
C PHE A 13 5.22 2.11 -3.05
N GLU A 14 5.94 1.42 -2.16
CA GLU A 14 5.50 1.08 -0.81
C GLU A 14 5.17 2.31 0.02
N VAL A 15 6.04 3.33 0.02
CA VAL A 15 5.81 4.57 0.78
C VAL A 15 4.51 5.27 0.33
N GLN A 16 4.28 5.37 -0.99
CA GLN A 16 3.05 6.01 -1.50
C GLN A 16 1.81 5.14 -1.28
N PHE A 17 2.00 3.83 -1.31
CA PHE A 17 0.95 2.84 -1.17
C PHE A 17 0.45 2.73 0.27
N GLU A 18 1.36 2.72 1.25
CA GLU A 18 1.05 2.68 2.68
C GLU A 18 0.20 3.90 3.09
N ILE A 19 0.51 5.09 2.57
CA ILE A 19 -0.28 6.30 2.84
C ILE A 19 -1.71 6.17 2.31
N ALA A 20 -1.91 5.60 1.13
CA ALA A 20 -3.24 5.36 0.59
C ALA A 20 -4.01 4.29 1.39
N HIS A 21 -3.31 3.26 1.88
CA HIS A 21 -3.88 2.26 2.79
C HIS A 21 -4.35 2.89 4.11
N ASN A 22 -3.53 3.77 4.70
CA ASN A 22 -3.82 4.44 5.96
C ASN A 22 -5.04 5.38 5.88
N PHE A 23 -5.30 5.96 4.72
CA PHE A 23 -6.46 6.84 4.53
C PHE A 23 -7.79 6.13 4.82
N ILE A 24 -7.96 4.88 4.35
CA ILE A 24 -9.20 4.12 4.58
C ILE A 24 -9.35 3.74 6.06
N ASN A 25 -8.25 3.35 6.71
CA ASN A 25 -8.24 3.09 8.16
C ASN A 25 -8.75 4.31 8.94
N ALA A 26 -8.25 5.50 8.61
CA ALA A 26 -8.67 6.75 9.23
C ALA A 26 -10.12 7.13 8.87
N HIS A 27 -10.54 6.95 7.62
CA HIS A 27 -11.88 7.33 7.15
C HIS A 27 -12.97 6.45 7.77
N ILE A 28 -12.74 5.14 7.90
CA ILE A 28 -13.69 4.22 8.54
C ILE A 28 -13.67 4.39 10.06
N GLY A 29 -12.49 4.48 10.68
CA GLY A 29 -12.39 4.50 12.14
C GLY A 29 -12.68 5.85 12.78
N GLY A 30 -12.51 6.95 12.05
CA GLY A 30 -12.68 8.30 12.57
C GLY A 30 -11.80 8.57 13.80
N PHE A 31 -12.38 9.22 14.81
CA PHE A 31 -11.69 9.59 16.05
C PHE A 31 -11.87 8.59 17.19
N GLU A 32 -12.50 7.44 16.93
CA GLU A 32 -12.83 6.46 17.96
C GLU A 32 -11.62 5.59 18.33
N LEU A 33 -11.46 5.30 19.62
CA LEU A 33 -10.33 4.52 20.13
C LEU A 33 -10.33 3.08 19.62
N TYR A 34 -11.47 2.41 19.67
CA TYR A 34 -11.65 1.00 19.31
C TYR A 34 -12.16 0.88 17.88
N SER A 35 -11.33 1.28 16.92
CA SER A 35 -11.75 1.42 15.53
C SER A 35 -10.64 1.08 14.54
N MET A 36 -10.98 1.11 13.26
CA MET A 36 -10.05 0.96 12.14
C MET A 36 -8.93 2.03 12.10
N SER A 37 -9.09 3.18 12.76
CA SER A 37 -8.06 4.23 12.78
C SER A 37 -6.97 3.97 13.84
N SER A 38 -7.19 2.98 14.72
CA SER A 38 -6.28 2.64 15.80
C SER A 38 -5.44 1.41 15.48
N LEU A 39 -4.12 1.57 15.43
CA LEU A 39 -3.18 0.47 15.18
C LEU A 39 -3.38 -0.73 16.13
N LYS A 40 -3.80 -0.48 17.37
CA LYS A 40 -3.99 -1.53 18.39
C LYS A 40 -5.29 -2.31 18.22
N TYR A 41 -6.30 -1.72 17.60
CA TYR A 41 -7.66 -2.26 17.58
C TYR A 41 -8.22 -2.51 16.18
N ALA A 42 -7.58 -2.00 15.12
CA ALA A 42 -8.08 -2.12 13.75
C ALA A 42 -8.36 -3.58 13.35
N ALA A 43 -7.48 -4.51 13.72
CA ALA A 43 -7.63 -5.93 13.39
C ALA A 43 -8.87 -6.62 14.00
N PHE A 44 -9.55 -6.01 14.97
CA PHE A 44 -10.78 -6.54 15.56
C PHE A 44 -12.02 -6.20 14.74
N ASP A 45 -11.94 -5.21 13.85
CA ASP A 45 -13.03 -4.85 12.94
C ASP A 45 -13.06 -5.81 11.73
N PRO A 46 -14.18 -6.46 11.39
CA PRO A 46 -14.28 -7.34 10.23
C PRO A 46 -13.89 -6.66 8.90
N LEU A 47 -14.07 -5.35 8.78
CA LEU A 47 -13.68 -4.59 7.59
C LEU A 47 -12.17 -4.57 7.38
N PHE A 48 -11.38 -4.83 8.43
CA PHE A 48 -9.93 -4.95 8.33
C PHE A 48 -9.51 -5.96 7.26
N VAL A 49 -10.09 -7.16 7.29
CA VAL A 49 -9.71 -8.22 6.35
C VAL A 49 -10.14 -7.87 4.92
N LEU A 50 -11.32 -7.29 4.75
CA LEU A 50 -11.82 -6.87 3.43
C LEU A 50 -10.98 -5.73 2.84
N HIS A 51 -10.60 -4.74 3.65
CA HIS A 51 -9.70 -3.67 3.25
C HIS A 51 -8.33 -4.23 2.84
N HIS A 52 -7.73 -5.08 3.69
CA HIS A 52 -6.40 -5.63 3.42
C HIS A 52 -6.38 -6.62 2.24
N ALA A 53 -7.49 -7.31 1.95
CA ALA A 53 -7.62 -8.09 0.72
C ALA A 53 -7.56 -7.19 -0.54
N ASN A 54 -8.19 -6.01 -0.50
CA ASN A 54 -8.07 -5.06 -1.61
C ASN A 54 -6.68 -4.40 -1.67
N VAL A 55 -6.04 -4.16 -0.53
CA VAL A 55 -4.65 -3.66 -0.45
C VAL A 55 -3.71 -4.68 -1.11
N ASP A 56 -3.77 -5.94 -0.72
CA ASP A 56 -2.97 -7.00 -1.34
C ASP A 56 -3.27 -7.14 -2.86
N ARG A 57 -4.54 -7.02 -3.27
CA ARG A 57 -4.91 -6.97 -4.69
C ARG A 57 -4.24 -5.81 -5.44
N ILE A 58 -4.18 -4.62 -4.84
CA ILE A 58 -3.51 -3.46 -5.44
C ILE A 58 -1.99 -3.72 -5.57
N TRP A 59 -1.38 -4.39 -4.60
CA TRP A 59 0.01 -4.82 -4.73
C TRP A 59 0.20 -5.83 -5.86
N ALA A 60 -0.69 -6.81 -6.01
CA ALA A 60 -0.69 -7.74 -7.14
C ALA A 60 -0.84 -7.04 -8.51
N ILE A 61 -1.66 -5.97 -8.58
CA ILE A 61 -1.77 -5.12 -9.77
C ILE A 61 -0.43 -4.43 -10.07
N TRP A 62 0.26 -3.91 -9.05
CA TRP A 62 1.60 -3.32 -9.22
C TRP A 62 2.61 -4.35 -9.74
N GLN A 63 2.61 -5.59 -9.23
CA GLN A 63 3.47 -6.66 -9.76
C GLN A 63 3.17 -6.97 -11.22
N ALA A 64 1.89 -7.01 -11.62
CA ALA A 64 1.49 -7.18 -13.01
C ALA A 64 1.95 -6.01 -13.91
N LEU A 65 1.90 -4.77 -13.40
CA LEU A 65 2.48 -3.60 -14.09
C LEU A 65 4.00 -3.71 -14.24
N GLN A 66 4.73 -4.14 -13.20
CA GLN A 66 6.17 -4.36 -13.29
C GLN A 66 6.53 -5.41 -14.34
N LYS A 67 5.73 -6.48 -14.45
CA LYS A 67 5.89 -7.48 -15.51
C LYS A 67 5.73 -6.86 -16.91
N LEU A 68 4.73 -5.99 -17.13
CA LEU A 68 4.58 -5.25 -18.39
C LEU A 68 5.74 -4.27 -18.67
N ARG A 69 6.35 -3.71 -17.61
CA ARG A 69 7.51 -2.83 -17.69
C ARG A 69 8.82 -3.55 -17.95
N ASN A 70 8.83 -4.89 -17.97
CA ASN A 70 10.04 -5.72 -17.96
C ASN A 70 10.96 -5.41 -16.75
N LYS A 71 10.35 -5.23 -15.57
CA LYS A 71 11.06 -4.94 -14.31
C LYS A 71 10.87 -6.05 -13.28
N PRO A 72 11.76 -6.12 -12.26
CA PRO A 72 11.60 -7.08 -11.16
C PRO A 72 10.27 -6.87 -10.44
N TYR A 73 9.53 -7.96 -10.21
CA TYR A 73 8.18 -7.94 -9.61
C TYR A 73 8.00 -8.95 -8.47
N LEU A 74 8.95 -9.88 -8.31
CA LEU A 74 8.98 -10.88 -7.23
C LEU A 74 10.06 -10.59 -6.19
N THR A 75 10.61 -9.38 -6.18
CA THR A 75 11.70 -8.99 -5.31
C THR A 75 11.65 -7.50 -5.03
N ALA A 76 12.22 -7.10 -3.90
CA ALA A 76 12.59 -5.73 -3.61
C ALA A 76 14.11 -5.60 -3.67
N ASN A 77 14.60 -4.82 -4.63
CA ASN A 77 16.04 -4.52 -4.73
C ASN A 77 16.47 -3.44 -3.74
N CYS A 78 15.52 -2.84 -3.03
CA CYS A 78 15.69 -1.95 -1.90
C CYS A 78 15.43 -2.71 -0.58
N ALA A 79 15.88 -2.16 0.55
CA ALA A 79 15.65 -2.73 1.89
C ALA A 79 16.01 -4.23 2.03
N GLN A 80 17.00 -4.72 1.27
CA GLN A 80 17.35 -6.15 1.19
C GLN A 80 17.62 -6.78 2.56
N GLY A 81 18.23 -6.03 3.49
CA GLY A 81 18.47 -6.49 4.86
C GLY A 81 17.19 -6.79 5.65
N LEU A 82 16.08 -6.10 5.36
CA LEU A 82 14.78 -6.34 5.99
C LEU A 82 14.05 -7.54 5.36
N MET A 83 14.33 -7.84 4.09
CA MET A 83 13.64 -8.88 3.33
C MET A 83 13.94 -10.32 3.80
N GLN A 84 14.99 -10.47 4.62
CA GLN A 84 15.41 -11.73 5.23
C GLN A 84 15.03 -11.82 6.72
N ILE A 85 14.47 -10.74 7.29
CA ILE A 85 14.03 -10.76 8.68
C ILE A 85 12.64 -11.38 8.72
N GLN A 86 12.56 -12.56 9.33
CA GLN A 86 11.30 -13.27 9.51
C GLN A 86 10.26 -12.41 10.23
N LEU A 87 9.04 -12.42 9.70
CA LEU A 87 7.89 -11.69 10.24
C LEU A 87 7.32 -12.42 11.45
N SER A 88 7.44 -11.81 12.61
CA SER A 88 6.70 -12.23 13.81
C SER A 88 5.24 -11.77 13.71
N PRO A 89 4.25 -12.56 14.18
CA PRO A 89 4.39 -13.86 14.84
C PRO A 89 4.38 -15.07 13.90
N TYR A 90 4.42 -14.86 12.57
CA TYR A 90 4.28 -15.94 11.60
C TYR A 90 5.40 -16.98 11.70
N ASN A 91 6.61 -16.58 12.09
CA ASN A 91 7.73 -17.49 12.27
C ASN A 91 7.68 -18.34 13.56
N LEU A 92 6.77 -18.06 14.49
CA LEU A 92 6.76 -18.71 15.81
C LEU A 92 6.11 -20.11 15.80
N THR A 93 6.69 -21.06 16.53
CA THR A 93 6.29 -22.49 16.53
C THR A 93 5.48 -22.94 17.74
N ASP A 94 5.52 -22.24 18.86
CA ASP A 94 5.02 -22.67 20.19
C ASP A 94 3.48 -22.60 20.30
N GLY A 95 2.77 -23.19 19.35
CA GLY A 95 1.31 -23.16 19.26
C GLY A 95 0.73 -21.81 18.82
N ILE A 96 1.56 -20.79 18.63
CA ILE A 96 1.19 -19.43 18.20
C ILE A 96 0.73 -19.45 16.74
N ASN A 97 1.63 -19.79 15.80
CA ASN A 97 1.25 -20.02 14.41
C ASN A 97 1.12 -21.53 14.15
N ARG A 98 -0.12 -21.99 13.95
CA ARG A 98 -0.42 -23.40 13.64
C ARG A 98 -0.42 -23.68 12.14
N TYR A 99 -0.33 -22.66 11.30
CA TYR A 99 -0.38 -22.79 9.85
C TYR A 99 1.04 -22.97 9.31
N SER A 100 1.32 -24.16 8.78
CA SER A 100 2.63 -24.49 8.20
C SER A 100 2.99 -23.57 7.04
N ASN A 101 1.99 -23.13 6.27
CA ASN A 101 2.21 -22.30 5.11
C ASN A 101 2.77 -20.91 5.45
N THR A 102 2.07 -20.14 6.29
CA THR A 102 2.53 -18.81 6.71
C THR A 102 3.82 -18.87 7.54
N LYS A 103 4.07 -20.00 8.21
CA LYS A 103 5.31 -20.25 8.94
C LYS A 103 6.50 -20.49 8.00
N GLY A 104 6.30 -21.31 6.98
CA GLY A 104 7.31 -21.63 5.96
C GLY A 104 7.65 -20.45 5.05
N HIS A 105 6.72 -19.50 4.90
CA HIS A 105 6.89 -18.28 4.11
C HIS A 105 6.88 -17.02 4.99
N SER A 106 7.62 -17.06 6.10
CA SER A 106 7.65 -15.97 7.08
C SER A 106 8.68 -14.88 6.74
N GLU A 107 9.55 -15.06 5.76
CA GLU A 107 10.45 -14.00 5.29
C GLU A 107 9.73 -13.14 4.23
N PRO A 108 9.82 -11.79 4.31
CA PRO A 108 9.16 -10.91 3.34
C PRO A 108 9.54 -11.20 1.88
N SER A 109 10.78 -11.62 1.61
CA SER A 109 11.23 -12.01 0.27
C SER A 109 10.41 -13.15 -0.35
N GLN A 110 9.87 -14.04 0.48
CA GLN A 110 9.02 -15.16 0.05
C GLN A 110 7.57 -14.71 -0.20
N VAL A 111 7.15 -13.56 0.33
CA VAL A 111 5.75 -13.13 0.26
C VAL A 111 5.37 -12.61 -1.13
N PHE A 112 6.35 -12.12 -1.90
CA PHE A 112 6.10 -11.56 -3.24
C PHE A 112 5.47 -12.56 -4.21
N ASP A 113 5.85 -13.85 -4.18
CA ASP A 113 5.30 -14.86 -5.08
C ASP A 113 4.08 -15.55 -4.46
N TYR A 114 3.01 -14.78 -4.29
CA TYR A 114 1.87 -15.17 -3.47
C TYR A 114 1.07 -16.38 -4.00
N ARG A 115 1.07 -16.60 -5.31
CA ARG A 115 0.30 -17.72 -5.92
C ARG A 115 0.85 -19.09 -5.54
N PRO A 116 2.12 -19.42 -5.81
CA PRO A 116 2.68 -20.71 -5.39
C PRO A 116 2.83 -20.80 -3.86
N ASN A 117 3.13 -19.69 -3.18
CA ASN A 117 3.43 -19.73 -1.76
C ASN A 117 2.18 -19.74 -0.89
N PHE A 118 1.11 -19.04 -1.26
CA PHE A 118 -0.12 -18.94 -0.45
C PHE A 118 -1.38 -19.52 -1.10
N ASN A 119 -1.29 -19.99 -2.35
CA ASN A 119 -2.37 -20.69 -3.04
C ASN A 119 -3.68 -19.89 -3.11
N TYR A 120 -3.58 -18.60 -3.41
CA TYR A 120 -4.71 -17.74 -3.75
C TYR A 120 -4.45 -16.95 -5.03
N ASP A 121 -5.52 -16.45 -5.63
CA ASP A 121 -5.49 -15.52 -6.76
C ASP A 121 -6.70 -14.58 -6.70
N TYR A 122 -6.71 -13.58 -7.58
CA TYR A 122 -7.81 -12.64 -7.76
C TYR A 122 -8.56 -12.91 -9.05
N ASP A 123 -9.88 -12.78 -9.03
CA ASP A 123 -10.73 -12.97 -10.22
C ASP A 123 -10.29 -12.09 -11.41
N ASN A 124 -9.83 -10.88 -11.10
CA ASN A 124 -9.20 -9.96 -12.05
C ASN A 124 -8.28 -8.97 -11.33
N LEU A 125 -7.37 -8.40 -12.11
CA LEU A 125 -6.44 -7.35 -11.71
C LEU A 125 -6.79 -6.00 -12.35
N ASP A 126 -8.08 -5.75 -12.59
CA ASP A 126 -8.54 -4.49 -13.17
C ASP A 126 -8.53 -3.37 -12.13
N PHE A 127 -8.01 -2.21 -12.49
CA PHE A 127 -7.98 -1.05 -11.63
C PHE A 127 -8.98 -0.01 -12.13
N ASN A 128 -10.04 0.26 -11.35
CA ASN A 128 -11.12 1.18 -11.72
C ASN A 128 -11.69 0.89 -13.12
N GLY A 129 -11.91 -0.39 -13.45
CA GLY A 129 -12.42 -0.83 -14.76
C GLY A 129 -11.38 -0.81 -15.89
N LEU A 130 -10.11 -0.53 -15.60
CA LEU A 130 -9.02 -0.61 -16.55
C LEU A 130 -8.25 -1.91 -16.38
N THR A 131 -8.07 -2.64 -17.47
CA THR A 131 -7.09 -3.74 -17.52
C THR A 131 -5.68 -3.23 -17.19
N VAL A 132 -4.79 -4.11 -16.74
CA VAL A 132 -3.40 -3.76 -16.41
C VAL A 132 -2.69 -3.05 -17.59
N SER A 133 -2.96 -3.48 -18.84
CA SER A 133 -2.39 -2.83 -20.03
C SER A 133 -2.97 -1.44 -20.32
N GLN A 134 -4.26 -1.21 -20.03
CA GLN A 134 -4.86 0.12 -20.15
C GLN A 134 -4.35 1.05 -19.05
N LEU A 135 -4.22 0.55 -17.82
CA LEU A 135 -3.62 1.26 -16.70
C LEU A 135 -2.18 1.68 -17.04
N PHE A 136 -1.36 0.76 -17.57
CA PHE A 136 -0.01 1.07 -18.02
C PHE A 136 0.02 2.25 -19.00
N LYS A 137 -0.81 2.23 -20.05
CA LYS A 137 -0.91 3.33 -21.02
C LYS A 137 -1.35 4.65 -20.38
N LEU A 138 -2.27 4.59 -19.42
CA LEU A 138 -2.73 5.77 -18.68
C LEU A 138 -1.59 6.39 -17.87
N LEU A 139 -0.81 5.57 -17.16
CA LEU A 139 0.32 6.03 -16.35
C LEU A 139 1.41 6.65 -17.23
N GLU A 140 1.76 6.03 -18.36
CA GLU A 140 2.75 6.57 -19.30
C GLU A 140 2.30 7.91 -19.90
N LYS A 141 1.01 8.04 -20.25
CA LYS A 141 0.44 9.33 -20.68
C LYS A 141 0.53 10.38 -19.57
N GLY A 142 0.32 9.98 -18.32
CA GLY A 142 0.40 10.86 -17.15
C GLY A 142 1.80 11.42 -16.89
N LYS A 143 2.85 10.68 -17.28
CA LYS A 143 4.25 11.09 -17.18
C LYS A 143 4.68 12.14 -18.22
N ALA A 144 3.92 12.33 -19.30
CA ALA A 144 4.28 13.21 -20.42
C ALA A 144 4.06 14.72 -20.18
N ARG A 145 3.69 15.13 -18.96
CA ARG A 145 3.44 16.54 -18.60
C ARG A 145 4.30 16.97 -17.42
N ASP A 146 4.56 18.26 -17.33
CA ASP A 146 5.21 18.86 -16.17
C ASP A 146 4.32 18.71 -14.93
N ARG A 147 4.94 18.36 -13.80
CA ARG A 147 4.27 18.11 -12.52
C ARG A 147 5.12 18.63 -11.39
N VAL A 148 4.46 19.21 -10.39
CA VAL A 148 5.08 19.69 -9.15
C VAL A 148 4.47 18.90 -8.00
N PHE A 149 5.33 18.43 -7.09
CA PHE A 149 4.93 17.62 -5.94
C PHE A 149 5.40 18.28 -4.64
N VAL A 150 4.62 18.10 -3.58
CA VAL A 150 5.04 18.42 -2.21
C VAL A 150 5.53 17.13 -1.56
N GLY A 151 6.80 17.09 -1.19
CA GLY A 151 7.41 15.94 -0.51
C GLY A 151 7.28 16.06 1.01
N PHE A 152 6.93 14.95 1.66
CA PHE A 152 6.85 14.85 3.12
C PHE A 152 7.89 13.87 3.63
N LYS A 153 8.62 14.27 4.67
CA LYS A 153 9.49 13.37 5.43
C LYS A 153 8.74 12.93 6.69
N LEU A 154 8.25 11.71 6.67
CA LEU A 154 7.44 11.14 7.75
C LEU A 154 8.33 10.41 8.77
N HIS A 155 7.95 10.47 10.04
CA HIS A 155 8.53 9.67 11.12
C HIS A 155 7.41 9.26 12.09
N SER A 156 7.57 8.10 12.73
CA SER A 156 6.54 7.58 13.63
C SER A 156 6.44 8.40 14.91
N LEU A 157 5.20 8.72 15.30
CA LEU A 157 4.85 9.40 16.56
C LEU A 157 4.23 8.44 17.59
N GLY A 158 4.07 7.15 17.24
CA GLY A 158 3.42 6.15 18.09
C GLY A 158 1.88 6.24 18.17
N GLN A 159 1.27 7.17 17.44
CA GLN A 159 -0.19 7.33 17.31
C GLN A 159 -0.55 7.66 15.85
N SER A 160 -1.79 7.34 15.46
CA SER A 160 -2.34 7.70 14.15
C SER A 160 -2.71 9.18 14.10
N VAL A 161 -2.26 9.90 13.07
CA VAL A 161 -2.56 11.34 12.88
C VAL A 161 -2.94 11.58 11.42
N VAL A 162 -3.98 12.38 11.19
CA VAL A 162 -4.34 12.89 9.87
C VAL A 162 -3.83 14.32 9.75
N THR A 163 -3.04 14.59 8.72
CA THR A 163 -2.49 15.93 8.44
C THR A 163 -3.21 16.57 7.26
N LYS A 164 -3.65 17.82 7.43
CA LYS A 164 -4.14 18.66 6.34
C LYS A 164 -3.05 19.63 5.91
N VAL A 165 -2.82 19.74 4.61
CA VAL A 165 -1.80 20.61 4.03
C VAL A 165 -2.49 21.57 3.08
N GLN A 166 -2.18 22.86 3.23
CA GLN A 166 -2.72 23.92 2.40
C GLN A 166 -1.56 24.63 1.69
N ILE A 167 -1.77 24.95 0.41
CA ILE A 167 -0.83 25.75 -0.37
C ILE A 167 -1.33 27.19 -0.33
N CYS A 168 -0.53 28.12 0.20
CA CYS A 168 -0.87 29.54 0.23
C CYS A 168 -0.20 30.25 -0.95
N ARG A 169 -0.94 31.13 -1.63
CA ARG A 169 -0.38 31.94 -2.72
C ARG A 169 0.44 33.11 -2.17
N ASP A 170 -0.13 33.78 -1.17
CA ASP A 170 0.48 34.86 -0.38
C ASP A 170 0.07 34.70 1.10
N PHE A 171 0.70 35.42 2.04
CA PHE A 171 0.45 35.31 3.49
C PHE A 171 -1.03 35.40 3.93
N ASN A 172 -1.89 36.04 3.13
CA ASN A 172 -3.30 36.27 3.46
C ASN A 172 -4.30 35.50 2.57
N ASN A 173 -3.82 34.76 1.55
CA ASN A 173 -4.69 34.11 0.58
C ASN A 173 -4.40 32.61 0.47
N LEU A 174 -5.30 31.82 1.07
CA LEU A 174 -5.33 30.37 0.94
C LEU A 174 -5.71 29.99 -0.49
N PHE A 175 -4.96 29.09 -1.11
CA PHE A 175 -5.38 28.43 -2.34
C PHE A 175 -6.33 27.29 -1.95
N GLN A 176 -7.63 27.51 -2.10
CA GLN A 176 -8.64 26.50 -1.80
C GLN A 176 -8.86 25.67 -3.07
N ASN A 177 -8.31 24.46 -3.11
CA ASN A 177 -8.74 23.45 -4.06
C ASN A 177 -9.87 22.65 -3.40
N ASP A 178 -11.05 22.65 -4.00
CA ASP A 178 -12.25 21.90 -3.59
C ASP A 178 -12.05 20.37 -3.75
N LEU A 179 -11.10 19.80 -3.00
CA LEU A 179 -10.91 18.36 -2.88
C LEU A 179 -11.39 17.81 -1.51
N ASP A 180 -11.99 18.66 -0.68
CA ASP A 180 -12.62 18.29 0.60
C ASP A 180 -14.03 17.66 0.44
N GLN A 181 -14.33 17.06 -0.72
CA GLN A 181 -15.50 16.18 -0.88
C GLN A 181 -15.02 14.78 -1.23
N LEU A 182 -14.73 13.99 -0.19
CA LEU A 182 -14.99 12.54 -0.07
C LEU A 182 -14.77 12.11 1.40
#